data_AF-A0A7D9LGU9-F1
#
_entry.id   AF-A0A7D9LGU9-F1
#
_cell.length_a   1.000
_cell.length_b   1.000
_cell.length_c   1.000
_cell.angle_alpha   90.00
_cell.angle_beta   90.00
_cell.angle_gamma   90.00
#
_symmetry.space_group_name_H-M   'P 1'
#
loop_
_entity.id
_entity.type
_entity.pdbx_description
1 polymer ?
#
loop_
_entity_poly.entity_id
_entity_poly.type
_entity_poly.pdbx_seq_one_letter_code
_entity_poly.pdbx_strand_id
1 'polypeptide(L)'
;MAARTLEQVTESANAAGVSTETGIVQVLRFSDNLMSEEYKLLELPSGVLDSFQNKESVVIRGELQDDAVLCTEKETFDLKLADTSNTMLLAPNTLLPEMPEFKSSESIRESEICGCVSVYYELRQRLPKLQKLRKLLEETAYRGETFEKQIKDGFARYTLEDLRERVQASEKELREGLKKLEALEMNGYWRILETEYCEKVVVAILNLMEENSWSYDRVPMKETCDVLEELEPRFVISHCLQCYGEAVSMETEQ
;
A
#
# COMPACT_ATOMS: atom_id res chain seq x y z
N MET A 1 11.75 24.45 37.99
CA MET A 1 12.49 25.73 37.97
C MET A 1 11.48 26.86 38.08
N ALA A 2 11.82 27.97 38.75
CA ALA A 2 10.97 29.15 38.78
C ALA A 2 10.90 29.79 37.37
N ALA A 3 9.73 30.28 36.96
CA ALA A 3 9.55 30.97 35.69
C ALA A 3 10.42 32.24 35.66
N ARG A 4 11.14 32.48 34.56
CA ARG A 4 11.95 33.70 34.37
C ARG A 4 11.04 34.89 34.07
N THR A 5 11.42 36.08 34.52
CA THR A 5 10.73 37.33 34.16
C THR A 5 11.27 37.92 32.85
N LEU A 6 10.49 38.78 32.19
CA LEU A 6 10.88 39.41 30.93
C LEU A 6 12.16 40.23 31.09
N GLU A 7 12.28 40.94 32.21
CA GLU A 7 13.48 41.71 32.58
C GLU A 7 14.73 40.83 32.64
N GLN A 8 14.67 39.67 33.32
CA GLN A 8 15.79 38.73 33.41
C GLN A 8 16.21 38.17 32.04
N VAL A 9 15.23 37.90 31.17
CA VAL A 9 15.52 37.41 29.82
C VAL A 9 16.15 38.50 28.96
N THR A 10 15.64 39.73 29.03
CA THR A 10 16.18 40.89 28.31
C THR A 10 17.60 41.25 28.75
N GLU A 11 17.89 41.23 30.06
CA GLU A 11 19.26 41.42 30.58
C GLU A 11 20.21 40.35 30.04
N SER A 12 19.79 39.09 30.04
CA SER A 12 20.58 37.97 29.52
C SER A 12 20.83 38.10 28.01
N ALA A 13 19.82 38.51 27.24
CA ALA A 13 19.91 38.71 25.81
C ALA A 13 20.84 39.88 25.46
N ASN A 14 20.73 41.00 26.18
CA ASN A 14 21.61 42.16 26.02
C ASN A 14 23.07 41.81 26.33
N ALA A 15 23.32 41.05 27.40
CA ALA A 15 24.66 40.56 27.72
C ALA A 15 25.24 39.63 26.64
N ALA A 16 24.38 38.89 25.92
CA ALA A 16 24.75 38.04 24.80
C ALA A 16 24.83 38.78 23.45
N GLY A 17 24.55 40.09 23.40
CA GLY A 17 24.54 40.89 22.17
C GLY A 17 23.37 40.60 21.22
N VAL A 18 22.26 40.04 21.75
CA VAL A 18 21.06 39.71 20.98
C VAL A 18 20.03 40.83 21.13
N SER A 19 19.59 41.44 20.02
CA SER A 19 18.53 42.45 20.02
C SER A 19 17.16 41.80 20.23
N THR A 20 16.44 42.16 21.29
CA THR A 20 15.09 41.62 21.62
C THR A 20 13.94 42.40 20.98
N GLU A 21 14.22 43.27 20.00
CA GLU A 21 13.31 44.35 19.59
C GLU A 21 12.06 43.91 18.81
N THR A 22 11.86 42.62 18.53
CA THR A 22 10.70 42.17 17.75
C THR A 22 10.11 40.84 18.23
N GLY A 23 8.92 40.92 18.83
CA GLY A 23 8.01 39.79 19.05
C GLY A 23 8.01 39.18 20.47
N ILE A 24 7.23 38.11 20.64
CA ILE A 24 7.10 37.36 21.89
C ILE A 24 8.41 36.63 22.25
N VAL A 25 8.77 36.66 23.53
CA VAL A 25 9.88 35.86 24.08
C VAL A 25 9.41 34.45 24.36
N GLN A 26 10.04 33.45 23.74
CA GLN A 26 9.68 32.04 23.91
C GLN A 26 10.77 31.28 24.69
N VAL A 27 10.41 30.79 25.88
CA VAL A 27 11.27 29.95 26.70
C VAL A 27 11.05 28.50 26.30
N LEU A 28 12.06 27.92 25.64
CA LEU A 28 12.06 26.50 25.29
C LEU A 28 12.42 25.66 26.51
N ARG A 29 11.55 24.73 26.87
CA ARG A 29 11.76 23.78 27.96
C ARG A 29 11.72 22.36 27.42
N PHE A 30 12.70 21.54 27.79
CA PHE A 30 12.70 20.13 27.48
C PHE A 30 11.63 19.40 28.30
N SER A 31 10.82 18.57 27.64
CA SER A 31 9.91 17.65 28.33
C SER A 31 10.70 16.61 29.12
N ASP A 32 10.05 15.98 30.09
CA ASP A 32 10.66 14.92 30.89
C ASP A 32 10.94 13.64 30.07
N ASN A 33 10.30 13.48 28.90
CA ASN A 33 10.41 12.31 28.02
C ASN A 33 11.01 12.65 26.65
N LEU A 34 12.16 13.34 26.65
CA LEU A 34 12.75 13.91 25.43
C LEU A 34 13.29 12.88 24.42
N MET A 35 13.63 11.69 24.90
CA MET A 35 14.13 10.58 24.10
C MET A 35 13.02 9.58 23.76
N SER A 36 11.75 10.01 23.86
CA SER A 36 10.62 9.16 23.53
C SER A 36 10.65 8.77 22.06
N GLU A 37 10.42 7.49 21.78
CA GLU A 37 10.19 6.98 20.43
C GLU A 37 8.75 7.23 19.93
N GLU A 38 7.96 8.01 20.68
CA GLU A 38 6.58 8.40 20.33
C GLU A 38 6.49 9.14 18.99
N TYR A 39 7.52 9.93 18.64
CA TYR A 39 7.55 10.72 17.42
C TYR A 39 8.68 10.26 16.50
N LYS A 40 8.34 10.01 15.23
CA LYS A 40 9.28 9.71 14.16
C LYS A 40 9.00 10.64 12.99
N LEU A 41 10.04 11.09 12.32
CA LEU A 41 9.92 11.96 11.14
C LEU A 41 9.88 11.10 9.88
N LEU A 42 8.99 11.45 8.96
CA LEU A 42 8.81 10.80 7.67
C LEU A 42 8.83 11.87 6.59
N GLU A 43 9.73 11.75 5.63
CA GLU A 43 9.73 12.55 4.41
C GLU A 43 8.57 12.12 3.52
N LEU A 44 7.81 13.09 3.02
CA LEU A 44 6.63 12.86 2.20
C LEU A 44 6.84 13.36 0.77
N PRO A 45 7.08 12.47 -0.20
CA PRO A 45 7.00 12.80 -1.62
C PRO A 45 5.60 13.33 -1.98
N SER A 46 5.50 14.14 -3.03
CA SER A 46 4.24 14.81 -3.41
C SER A 46 3.07 13.83 -3.58
N GLY A 47 3.27 12.69 -4.24
CA GLY A 47 2.19 11.70 -4.43
C GLY A 47 1.66 11.09 -3.11
N VAL A 48 2.53 10.95 -2.10
CA VAL A 48 2.13 10.47 -0.77
C VAL A 48 1.45 11.60 0.01
N LEU A 49 1.95 12.82 -0.10
CA LEU A 49 1.31 14.00 0.50
C LEU A 49 -0.11 14.21 -0.04
N ASP A 50 -0.31 14.05 -1.34
CA ASP A 50 -1.63 14.13 -1.98
C ASP A 50 -2.59 13.08 -1.40
N SER A 51 -2.10 11.86 -1.15
CA SER A 51 -2.88 10.78 -0.51
C SER A 51 -3.37 11.21 0.89
N PHE A 52 -2.50 11.82 1.70
CA PHE A 52 -2.88 12.36 3.01
C PHE A 52 -3.90 13.51 2.91
N GLN A 53 -3.70 14.44 1.98
CA GLN A 53 -4.60 15.58 1.78
C GLN A 53 -6.00 15.13 1.33
N ASN A 54 -6.06 14.09 0.49
CA ASN A 54 -7.30 13.49 0.01
C ASN A 54 -7.94 12.52 1.02
N LYS A 55 -7.32 12.29 2.18
CA LYS A 55 -7.74 11.31 3.20
C LYS A 55 -7.82 9.88 2.65
N GLU A 56 -6.96 9.57 1.67
CA GLU A 56 -6.76 8.21 1.16
C GLU A 56 -5.99 7.37 2.20
N SER A 57 -6.11 6.05 2.07
CA SER A 57 -5.42 5.13 2.98
C SER A 57 -3.93 5.04 2.66
N VAL A 58 -3.10 5.20 3.69
CA VAL A 58 -1.64 5.02 3.62
C VAL A 58 -1.25 4.02 4.70
N VAL A 59 -0.64 2.90 4.31
CA VAL A 59 -0.45 1.73 5.18
C VAL A 59 1.00 1.25 5.11
N ILE A 60 1.59 0.95 6.27
CA ILE A 60 2.89 0.27 6.34
C ILE A 60 2.65 -1.24 6.26
N ARG A 61 3.36 -1.92 5.35
CA ARG A 61 3.22 -3.37 5.08
C ARG A 61 4.57 -4.07 5.16
N GLY A 62 4.54 -5.34 5.56
CA GLY A 62 5.70 -6.22 5.65
C GLY A 62 5.50 -7.29 6.73
N GLU A 63 5.95 -8.52 6.48
CA GLU A 63 6.04 -9.54 7.52
C GLU A 63 7.27 -9.30 8.43
N LEU A 64 7.37 -10.03 9.53
CA LEU A 64 8.48 -9.92 10.50
C LEU A 64 9.89 -10.08 9.88
N GLN A 65 9.97 -10.77 8.75
CA GLN A 65 11.22 -11.05 8.02
C GLN A 65 11.50 -10.00 6.93
N ASP A 66 10.51 -9.17 6.59
CA ASP A 66 10.57 -8.26 5.45
C ASP A 66 11.02 -6.86 5.89
N ASP A 67 11.73 -6.14 5.02
CA ASP A 67 11.93 -4.69 5.18
C ASP A 67 10.58 -3.98 5.03
N ALA A 68 10.18 -3.11 5.97
CA ALA A 68 8.91 -2.42 5.88
C ALA A 68 8.78 -1.55 4.62
N VAL A 69 7.60 -1.55 4.00
CA VAL A 69 7.23 -0.65 2.90
C VAL A 69 6.04 0.20 3.29
N LEU A 70 5.93 1.39 2.72
CA LEU A 70 4.75 2.22 2.80
C LEU A 70 3.98 2.13 1.48
N CYS A 71 2.70 1.82 1.55
CA CYS A 71 1.83 1.71 0.39
C CYS A 71 0.74 2.78 0.46
N THR A 72 0.55 3.49 -0.65
CA THR A 72 -0.71 4.20 -0.93
C THR A 72 -1.69 3.21 -1.58
N GLU A 73 -2.82 3.69 -2.07
CA GLU A 73 -3.74 2.85 -2.88
C GLU A 73 -3.10 2.39 -4.20
N LYS A 74 -2.12 3.14 -4.72
CA LYS A 74 -1.63 3.01 -6.10
C LYS A 74 -0.16 2.61 -6.21
N GLU A 75 0.67 2.94 -5.23
CA GLU A 75 2.12 2.85 -5.31
C GLU A 75 2.74 2.33 -4.01
N THR A 76 3.91 1.69 -4.15
CA THR A 76 4.71 1.17 -3.03
C THR A 76 6.03 1.91 -2.90
N PHE A 77 6.43 2.20 -1.65
CA PHE A 77 7.65 2.93 -1.30
C PHE A 77 8.47 2.16 -0.27
N ASP A 78 9.78 2.06 -0.49
CA ASP A 78 10.72 1.62 0.55
C ASP A 78 10.80 2.68 1.66
N LEU A 79 10.74 2.24 2.92
CA LEU A 79 11.07 3.05 4.09
C LEU A 79 12.55 2.90 4.42
N LYS A 80 13.34 3.98 4.27
CA LYS A 80 14.76 3.97 4.59
C LYS A 80 15.08 4.96 5.70
N LEU A 81 15.85 4.53 6.68
CA LEU A 81 16.30 5.42 7.74
C LEU A 81 17.50 6.23 7.26
N ALA A 82 17.45 7.55 7.45
CA ALA A 82 18.49 8.49 7.11
C ALA A 82 18.92 9.25 8.38
N ASP A 83 20.23 9.27 8.64
CA ASP A 83 20.83 10.00 9.75
C ASP A 83 21.11 11.46 9.34
N THR A 84 20.88 12.39 10.26
CA THR A 84 21.26 13.79 10.11
C THR A 84 22.44 14.11 11.01
N SER A 85 23.38 14.94 10.52
CA SER A 85 24.51 15.42 11.36
C SER A 85 24.06 16.40 12.46
N ASN A 86 22.85 16.95 12.32
CA ASN A 86 22.26 17.91 13.23
C ASN A 86 21.10 17.27 13.97
N THR A 87 20.89 17.68 15.22
CA THR A 87 19.71 17.32 16.01
C THR A 87 18.56 18.27 15.69
N MET A 88 17.41 17.71 15.34
CA MET A 88 16.15 18.45 15.18
C MET A 88 15.36 18.40 16.48
N LEU A 89 14.81 19.55 16.89
CA LEU A 89 13.96 19.67 18.07
C LEU A 89 12.50 19.76 17.63
N LEU A 90 11.64 18.89 18.16
CA LEU A 90 10.20 18.94 17.92
C LEU A 90 9.56 19.85 18.96
N ALA A 91 9.02 20.98 18.51
CA ALA A 91 8.49 22.03 19.39
C ALA A 91 7.15 22.56 18.86
N PRO A 92 6.05 21.77 18.96
CA PRO A 92 4.80 21.98 18.23
C PRO A 92 4.08 23.31 18.54
N ASN A 93 4.33 23.88 19.72
CA ASN A 93 3.68 25.10 20.20
C ASN A 93 4.55 26.35 20.05
N THR A 94 5.64 26.27 19.29
CA THR A 94 6.56 27.39 19.07
C THR A 94 6.08 28.26 17.92
N LEU A 95 5.97 29.55 18.17
CA LEU A 95 5.60 30.54 17.18
C LEU A 95 6.81 30.89 16.31
N LEU A 96 6.60 30.90 14.99
CA LEU A 96 7.58 31.37 14.02
C LEU A 96 7.39 32.87 13.75
N PRO A 97 8.44 33.62 13.34
CA PRO A 97 8.35 35.06 13.09
C PRO A 97 7.27 35.48 12.07
N GLU A 98 6.91 34.60 11.16
CA GLU A 98 5.90 34.83 10.13
C GLU A 98 4.47 34.78 10.68
N MET A 99 4.27 34.18 11.86
CA MET A 99 2.95 34.01 12.47
C MET A 99 2.44 35.35 13.04
N PRO A 100 1.17 35.74 12.79
CA PRO A 100 0.59 36.96 13.33
C PRO A 100 0.70 37.07 14.86
N GLU A 101 0.56 35.94 15.56
CA GLU A 101 0.65 35.82 17.01
C GLU A 101 2.03 36.19 17.55
N PHE A 102 3.08 35.94 16.77
CA PHE A 102 4.46 36.26 17.16
C PHE A 102 4.67 37.78 17.32
N LYS A 103 3.94 38.59 16.54
CA LYS A 103 4.02 40.05 16.55
C LYS A 103 3.18 40.71 17.64
N SER A 104 2.41 39.93 18.41
CA SER A 104 1.67 40.46 19.55
C SER A 104 2.62 40.89 20.67
N SER A 105 2.19 41.89 21.45
CA SER A 105 3.05 42.61 22.42
C SER A 105 3.63 41.70 23.51
N GLU A 106 4.88 42.01 23.88
CA GLU A 106 5.66 41.62 25.06
C GLU A 106 4.98 40.68 26.06
N SER A 107 5.10 39.38 25.82
CA SER A 107 4.83 38.34 26.82
C SER A 107 5.91 37.27 26.76
N ILE A 108 6.17 36.62 27.90
CA ILE A 108 6.93 35.37 27.92
C ILE A 108 5.95 34.23 27.70
N ARG A 109 6.26 33.36 26.74
CA ARG A 109 5.57 32.11 26.52
C ARG A 109 6.51 30.94 26.77
N GLU A 110 6.07 29.95 27.52
CA GLU A 110 6.78 28.68 27.60
C GLU A 110 6.35 27.79 26.43
N SER A 111 7.32 27.18 25.74
CA SER A 111 7.09 26.16 24.72
C SER A 111 7.89 24.92 25.09
N GLU A 112 7.23 23.78 25.03
CA GLU A 112 7.85 22.51 25.36
C GLU A 112 8.46 21.86 24.10
N ILE A 113 9.71 21.42 24.23
CA ILE A 113 10.35 20.54 23.27
C ILE A 113 9.95 19.12 23.66
N CYS A 114 9.17 18.48 22.80
CA CYS A 114 8.63 17.14 23.05
C CYS A 114 9.49 16.01 22.46
N GLY A 115 10.50 16.32 21.65
CA GLY A 115 11.38 15.31 21.08
C GLY A 115 12.67 15.87 20.50
N CYS A 116 13.70 15.02 20.53
CA CYS A 116 14.99 15.23 19.88
C CYS A 116 15.22 14.14 18.85
N VAL A 117 15.30 14.52 17.57
CA VAL A 117 15.38 13.57 16.46
C VAL A 117 16.62 13.85 15.64
N SER A 118 17.45 12.82 15.45
CA SER A 118 18.62 12.85 14.56
C SER A 118 18.49 11.91 13.37
N VAL A 119 17.33 11.28 13.21
CA VAL A 119 17.03 10.31 12.14
C VAL A 119 15.64 10.54 11.59
N TYR A 120 15.46 10.38 10.29
CA TYR A 120 14.14 10.43 9.66
C TYR A 120 14.00 9.28 8.65
N TYR A 121 12.77 8.95 8.30
CA TYR A 121 12.47 7.98 7.27
C TYR A 121 12.32 8.68 5.93
N GLU A 122 13.10 8.25 4.94
CA GLU A 122 12.95 8.59 3.53
C GLU A 122 12.06 7.57 2.84
N LEU A 123 11.18 8.06 1.96
CA LEU A 123 10.38 7.21 1.08
C LEU A 123 10.99 7.18 -0.31
N ARG A 124 11.27 5.96 -0.81
CA ARG A 124 11.73 5.77 -2.19
C ARG A 124 10.77 4.88 -2.95
N GLN A 125 10.18 5.42 -4.02
CA GLN A 125 9.27 4.66 -4.86
C GLN A 125 9.98 3.43 -5.42
N ARG A 126 9.28 2.28 -5.39
CA ARG A 126 9.81 1.02 -5.89
C ARG A 126 8.77 0.27 -6.71
N LEU A 127 9.24 -0.72 -7.46
CA LEU A 127 8.35 -1.71 -8.05
C LEU A 127 7.87 -2.72 -7.00
N PRO A 128 6.62 -3.20 -7.12
CA PRO A 128 6.02 -4.14 -6.19
C PRO A 128 6.69 -5.51 -6.31
N LYS A 129 6.93 -6.18 -5.17
CA LYS A 129 7.54 -7.52 -5.15
C LYS A 129 6.49 -8.62 -5.35
N LEU A 130 5.99 -8.75 -6.59
CA LEU A 130 4.92 -9.70 -6.93
C LEU A 130 5.37 -11.18 -7.02
N GLN A 131 6.65 -11.48 -6.82
CA GLN A 131 7.13 -12.87 -6.74
C GLN A 131 6.48 -13.64 -5.58
N LYS A 132 6.27 -12.96 -4.44
CA LYS A 132 5.60 -13.56 -3.28
C LYS A 132 4.14 -13.88 -3.59
N LEU A 133 3.43 -12.97 -4.26
CA LEU A 133 2.07 -13.21 -4.75
C LEU A 133 2.01 -14.47 -5.62
N ARG A 134 2.89 -14.56 -6.62
CA ARG A 134 2.95 -15.72 -7.52
C ARG A 134 3.14 -17.02 -6.75
N LYS A 135 4.12 -17.08 -5.85
CA LYS A 135 4.40 -18.27 -5.03
C LYS A 135 3.20 -18.70 -4.19
N LEU A 136 2.53 -17.75 -3.52
CA LEU A 136 1.35 -18.03 -2.70
C LEU A 136 0.20 -18.64 -3.54
N LEU A 137 0.00 -18.13 -4.76
CA LEU A 137 -1.04 -18.63 -5.66
C LEU A 137 -0.67 -19.98 -6.28
N GLU A 138 0.60 -20.22 -6.61
CA GLU A 138 1.08 -21.51 -7.13
C GLU A 138 0.94 -22.64 -6.10
N GLU A 139 1.29 -22.38 -4.84
CA GLU A 139 1.13 -23.34 -3.73
C GLU A 139 -0.33 -23.73 -3.49
N THR A 140 -1.24 -22.85 -3.91
CA THR A 140 -2.67 -22.97 -3.68
C THR A 140 -3.45 -23.03 -5.01
N ALA A 141 -2.80 -23.45 -6.09
CA ALA A 141 -3.40 -23.51 -7.42
C ALA A 141 -4.61 -24.46 -7.48
N TYR A 142 -5.59 -24.10 -8.29
CA TYR A 142 -6.76 -24.93 -8.56
C TYR A 142 -6.44 -26.01 -9.60
N ARG A 143 -6.78 -27.27 -9.29
CA ARG A 143 -6.44 -28.47 -10.09
C ARG A 143 -7.66 -29.27 -10.52
N GLY A 144 -8.83 -28.64 -10.54
CA GLY A 144 -10.11 -29.30 -10.82
C GLY A 144 -10.87 -29.74 -9.56
N GLU A 145 -12.17 -30.00 -9.74
CA GLU A 145 -13.08 -30.32 -8.63
C GLU A 145 -12.71 -31.60 -7.87
N THR A 146 -12.16 -32.60 -8.57
CA THR A 146 -11.79 -33.88 -7.98
C THR A 146 -10.68 -33.69 -6.95
N PHE A 147 -9.71 -32.83 -7.25
CA PHE A 147 -8.67 -32.44 -6.31
C PHE A 147 -9.26 -31.63 -5.16
N GLU A 148 -10.07 -30.59 -5.45
CA GLU A 148 -10.69 -29.76 -4.40
C GLU A 148 -11.55 -30.56 -3.40
N LYS A 149 -12.23 -31.61 -3.85
CA LYS A 149 -13.01 -32.52 -2.98
C LYS A 149 -12.12 -33.36 -2.05
N GLN A 150 -10.85 -33.56 -2.39
CA GLN A 150 -9.87 -34.32 -1.61
C GLN A 150 -9.03 -33.43 -0.69
N ILE A 151 -9.07 -32.12 -0.91
CA ILE A 151 -8.36 -31.16 -0.07
C ILE A 151 -8.92 -31.23 1.36
N LYS A 152 -8.02 -31.37 2.34
CA LYS A 152 -8.38 -31.40 3.77
C LYS A 152 -8.81 -30.01 4.25
N ASP A 153 -9.62 -30.00 5.31
CA ASP A 153 -9.88 -28.79 6.09
C ASP A 153 -8.55 -28.15 6.53
N GLY A 154 -8.39 -26.85 6.25
CA GLY A 154 -7.18 -26.09 6.54
C GLY A 154 -6.21 -25.87 5.38
N PHE A 155 -6.58 -26.25 4.15
CA PHE A 155 -5.82 -25.82 2.96
C PHE A 155 -5.83 -24.31 2.82
N ALA A 156 -4.65 -23.73 2.67
CA ALA A 156 -4.52 -22.28 2.56
C ALA A 156 -5.26 -21.77 1.31
N ARG A 157 -6.05 -20.73 1.52
CA ARG A 157 -6.71 -19.94 0.48
C ARG A 157 -6.57 -18.48 0.89
N TYR A 158 -6.44 -17.59 -0.08
CA TYR A 158 -6.14 -16.19 0.19
C TYR A 158 -7.23 -15.30 -0.38
N THR A 159 -7.89 -14.55 0.49
CA THR A 159 -8.71 -13.41 0.09
C THR A 159 -7.81 -12.28 -0.39
N LEU A 160 -8.40 -11.23 -0.98
CA LEU A 160 -7.64 -10.03 -1.33
C LEU A 160 -6.96 -9.42 -0.09
N GLU A 161 -7.64 -9.39 1.05
CA GLU A 161 -7.09 -8.86 2.30
C GLU A 161 -5.91 -9.70 2.81
N ASP A 162 -6.02 -11.04 2.77
CA ASP A 162 -4.90 -11.91 3.15
C ASP A 162 -3.65 -11.65 2.28
N LEU A 163 -3.86 -11.44 0.96
CA LEU A 163 -2.77 -11.11 0.04
C LEU A 163 -2.18 -9.74 0.34
N ARG A 164 -3.01 -8.75 0.70
CA ARG A 164 -2.56 -7.40 1.07
C ARG A 164 -1.70 -7.41 2.33
N GLU A 165 -1.98 -8.28 3.30
CA GLU A 165 -1.17 -8.39 4.52
C GLU A 165 0.18 -9.06 4.27
N ARG A 166 0.24 -10.00 3.32
CA ARG A 166 1.45 -10.81 3.08
C ARG A 166 2.35 -10.24 1.98
N VAL A 167 1.80 -9.53 1.00
CA VAL A 167 2.53 -9.05 -0.18
C VAL A 167 2.83 -7.56 -0.06
N GLN A 168 4.10 -7.20 -0.28
CA GLN A 168 4.57 -5.82 -0.28
C GLN A 168 4.20 -5.11 -1.59
N ALA A 169 2.93 -4.72 -1.70
CA ALA A 169 2.37 -4.01 -2.84
C ALA A 169 1.21 -3.11 -2.40
N SER A 170 0.93 -2.06 -3.18
CA SER A 170 -0.33 -1.33 -3.11
C SER A 170 -1.48 -2.22 -3.61
N GLU A 171 -2.72 -1.82 -3.33
CA GLU A 171 -3.88 -2.58 -3.80
C GLU A 171 -3.96 -2.60 -5.33
N LYS A 172 -3.69 -1.46 -5.99
CA LYS A 172 -3.68 -1.38 -7.44
C LYS A 172 -2.64 -2.34 -8.05
N GLU A 173 -1.41 -2.30 -7.53
CA GLU A 173 -0.33 -3.17 -7.99
C GLU A 173 -0.63 -4.66 -7.75
N LEU A 174 -1.28 -4.98 -6.62
CA LEU A 174 -1.69 -6.34 -6.32
C LEU A 174 -2.75 -6.85 -7.33
N ARG A 175 -3.75 -6.01 -7.66
CA ARG A 175 -4.77 -6.33 -8.67
C ARG A 175 -4.17 -6.48 -10.06
N GLU A 176 -3.24 -5.61 -10.43
CA GLU A 176 -2.49 -5.73 -11.69
C GLU A 176 -1.67 -7.02 -11.73
N GLY A 177 -1.04 -7.38 -10.60
CA GLY A 177 -0.32 -8.63 -10.44
C GLY A 177 -1.22 -9.86 -10.59
N LEU A 178 -2.39 -9.85 -9.96
CA LEU A 178 -3.40 -10.90 -10.08
C LEU A 178 -3.85 -11.06 -11.53
N LYS A 179 -4.15 -9.95 -12.22
CA LYS A 179 -4.51 -9.96 -13.64
C LYS A 179 -3.39 -10.54 -14.51
N LYS A 180 -2.13 -10.15 -14.26
CA LYS A 180 -0.97 -10.63 -15.01
C LYS A 180 -0.70 -12.13 -14.79
N LEU A 181 -1.07 -12.65 -13.63
CA LEU A 181 -0.99 -14.08 -13.30
C LEU A 181 -2.23 -14.85 -13.77
N GLU A 182 -3.16 -14.20 -14.47
CA GLU A 182 -4.44 -14.81 -14.88
C GLU A 182 -5.16 -15.42 -13.67
N ALA A 183 -5.06 -14.76 -12.51
CA ALA A 183 -5.73 -15.21 -11.31
C ALA A 183 -7.24 -14.93 -11.43
N LEU A 184 -8.04 -15.83 -10.87
CA LEU A 184 -9.48 -15.69 -10.75
C LEU A 184 -9.92 -15.72 -9.30
N GLU A 185 -11.03 -15.05 -9.02
CA GLU A 185 -11.68 -15.07 -7.72
C GLU A 185 -12.74 -16.18 -7.67
N MET A 186 -12.59 -17.09 -6.71
CA MET A 186 -13.44 -18.25 -6.51
C MET A 186 -13.90 -18.29 -5.06
N ASN A 187 -15.21 -18.13 -4.82
CA ASN A 187 -15.78 -18.12 -3.47
C ASN A 187 -15.09 -17.11 -2.52
N GLY A 188 -14.69 -15.95 -3.03
CA GLY A 188 -13.97 -14.91 -2.26
C GLY A 188 -12.45 -15.11 -2.13
N TYR A 189 -11.90 -16.17 -2.73
CA TYR A 189 -10.48 -16.49 -2.68
C TYR A 189 -9.83 -16.37 -4.07
N TRP A 190 -8.65 -15.79 -4.13
CA TRP A 190 -7.87 -15.69 -5.36
C TRP A 190 -7.08 -16.98 -5.60
N ARG A 191 -7.16 -17.48 -6.84
CA ARG A 191 -6.52 -18.72 -7.29
C ARG A 191 -5.96 -18.52 -8.69
N ILE A 192 -4.95 -19.31 -9.03
CA ILE A 192 -4.56 -19.55 -10.43
C ILE A 192 -4.91 -20.98 -10.80
N LEU A 193 -5.12 -21.25 -12.09
CA LEU A 193 -5.25 -22.62 -12.58
C LEU A 193 -3.86 -23.26 -12.69
N GLU A 194 -3.74 -24.51 -12.28
CA GLU A 194 -2.53 -25.30 -12.56
C GLU A 194 -2.37 -25.48 -14.07
N THR A 195 -1.12 -25.39 -14.57
CA THR A 195 -0.82 -25.40 -16.01
C THR A 195 -1.42 -26.61 -16.72
N GLU A 196 -1.18 -27.82 -16.21
CA GLU A 196 -1.68 -29.07 -16.82
C GLU A 196 -3.22 -29.12 -16.84
N TYR A 197 -3.85 -28.60 -15.79
CA TYR A 197 -5.31 -28.52 -15.71
C TYR A 197 -5.88 -27.49 -16.70
N CYS A 198 -5.26 -26.32 -16.80
CA CYS A 198 -5.64 -25.29 -17.77
C CYS A 198 -5.52 -25.81 -19.21
N GLU A 199 -4.41 -26.47 -19.54
CA GLU A 199 -4.17 -27.09 -20.85
C GLU A 199 -5.27 -28.10 -21.21
N LYS A 200 -5.66 -28.96 -20.26
CA LYS A 200 -6.76 -29.92 -20.44
C LYS A 200 -8.07 -29.22 -20.81
N VAL A 201 -8.43 -28.14 -20.12
CA VAL A 201 -9.66 -27.37 -20.38
C VAL A 201 -9.60 -26.71 -21.75
N VAL A 202 -8.47 -26.09 -22.09
CA VAL A 202 -8.28 -25.44 -23.40
C VAL A 202 -8.38 -26.46 -24.54
N VAL A 203 -7.79 -27.65 -24.40
CA VAL A 203 -7.93 -28.72 -25.40
C VAL A 203 -9.40 -29.14 -25.55
N ALA A 204 -10.17 -29.23 -24.47
CA ALA A 204 -11.60 -29.53 -24.57
C ALA A 204 -12.38 -28.45 -25.33
N ILE A 205 -12.06 -27.17 -25.12
CA ILE A 205 -12.63 -26.04 -25.87
C ILE A 205 -12.29 -26.17 -27.36
N LEU A 206 -11.02 -26.43 -27.70
CA LEU A 206 -10.57 -26.57 -29.08
C LEU A 206 -11.26 -27.75 -29.79
N ASN A 207 -11.40 -28.90 -29.13
CA ASN A 207 -12.11 -30.05 -29.68
C ASN A 207 -13.58 -29.73 -29.96
N LEU A 208 -14.26 -29.04 -29.03
CA LEU A 208 -15.65 -28.63 -29.24
C LEU A 208 -15.80 -27.69 -30.45
N MET A 209 -14.84 -26.78 -30.64
CA MET A 209 -14.82 -25.89 -31.80
C MET A 209 -14.67 -26.66 -33.11
N GLU A 210 -13.79 -27.67 -33.14
CA GLU A 210 -13.63 -28.54 -34.31
C GLU A 210 -14.90 -29.34 -34.61
N GLU A 211 -15.51 -29.95 -33.59
CA GLU A 211 -16.76 -30.73 -33.72
C GLU A 211 -17.91 -29.91 -34.30
N ASN A 212 -18.03 -28.64 -33.90
CA ASN A 212 -19.08 -27.73 -34.37
C ASN A 212 -18.65 -26.88 -35.58
N SER A 213 -17.42 -27.06 -36.08
CA SER A 213 -16.86 -26.24 -37.17
C SER A 213 -16.92 -24.73 -36.89
N TRP A 214 -16.69 -24.33 -35.64
CA TRP A 214 -16.66 -22.93 -35.23
C TRP A 214 -15.36 -22.24 -35.65
N SER A 215 -15.44 -20.93 -35.88
CA SER A 215 -14.25 -20.11 -36.15
C SER A 215 -13.52 -19.76 -34.84
N TYR A 216 -12.18 -19.77 -34.88
CA TYR A 216 -11.34 -19.29 -33.77
C TYR A 216 -11.55 -17.80 -33.45
N ASP A 217 -12.02 -17.01 -34.41
CA ASP A 217 -12.26 -15.58 -34.23
C ASP A 217 -13.61 -15.29 -33.55
N ARG A 218 -14.52 -16.27 -33.50
CA ARG A 218 -15.89 -16.11 -32.99
C ARG A 218 -16.35 -17.37 -32.26
N VAL A 219 -15.82 -17.55 -31.05
CA VAL A 219 -16.22 -18.66 -30.16
C VAL A 219 -17.45 -18.25 -29.34
N PRO A 220 -18.58 -18.96 -29.44
CA PRO A 220 -19.81 -18.62 -28.72
C PRO A 220 -19.69 -19.00 -27.24
N MET A 221 -19.21 -18.06 -26.42
CA MET A 221 -18.92 -18.26 -24.99
C MET A 221 -20.03 -18.98 -24.22
N LYS A 222 -21.29 -18.60 -24.43
CA LYS A 222 -22.42 -19.22 -23.74
C LYS A 222 -22.58 -20.69 -24.12
N GLU A 223 -22.55 -21.00 -25.42
CA GLU A 223 -22.72 -22.36 -25.94
C GLU A 223 -21.53 -23.24 -25.55
N THR A 224 -20.29 -22.71 -25.61
CA THR A 224 -19.09 -23.40 -25.13
C THR A 224 -19.20 -23.77 -23.65
N CYS A 225 -19.61 -22.80 -22.82
CA CYS A 225 -19.86 -23.05 -21.40
C CYS A 225 -20.97 -24.10 -21.20
N ASP A 226 -22.13 -23.96 -21.84
CA ASP A 226 -23.29 -24.84 -21.64
C ASP A 226 -22.98 -26.30 -22.00
N VAL A 227 -22.17 -26.54 -23.05
CA VAL A 227 -21.79 -27.91 -23.46
C VAL A 227 -20.69 -28.49 -22.56
N LEU A 228 -19.67 -27.70 -22.21
CA LEU A 228 -18.52 -28.21 -21.43
C LEU A 228 -18.79 -28.23 -19.92
N GLU A 229 -19.88 -27.65 -19.44
CA GLU A 229 -20.25 -27.61 -18.01
C GLU A 229 -20.45 -29.00 -17.40
N GLU A 230 -20.72 -30.04 -18.21
CA GLU A 230 -20.74 -31.43 -17.76
C GLU A 230 -19.35 -31.99 -17.43
N LEU A 231 -18.29 -31.42 -18.03
CA LEU A 231 -16.91 -31.87 -17.90
C LEU A 231 -16.10 -31.04 -16.90
N GLU A 232 -16.24 -29.72 -16.97
CA GLU A 232 -15.47 -28.78 -16.18
C GLU A 232 -16.36 -27.60 -15.73
N PRO A 233 -16.10 -26.96 -14.58
CA PRO A 233 -16.99 -25.91 -14.10
C PRO A 233 -17.06 -24.70 -15.04
N ARG A 234 -18.26 -24.13 -15.18
CA ARG A 234 -18.52 -22.98 -16.05
C ARG A 234 -17.54 -21.82 -15.87
N PHE A 235 -17.20 -21.50 -14.61
CA PHE A 235 -16.29 -20.40 -14.31
C PHE A 235 -14.86 -20.65 -14.82
N VAL A 236 -14.40 -21.92 -14.86
CA VAL A 236 -13.09 -22.30 -15.40
C VAL A 236 -13.09 -22.12 -16.91
N ILE A 237 -14.12 -22.64 -17.59
CA ILE A 237 -14.25 -22.53 -19.05
C ILE A 237 -14.30 -21.06 -19.48
N SER A 238 -15.15 -20.27 -18.80
CA SER A 238 -15.25 -18.82 -19.01
C SER A 238 -13.91 -18.12 -18.82
N HIS A 239 -13.17 -18.50 -17.78
CA HIS A 239 -11.88 -17.90 -17.48
C HIS A 239 -10.83 -18.25 -18.55
N CYS A 240 -10.72 -19.51 -18.97
CA CYS A 240 -9.82 -19.92 -20.05
C CYS A 240 -10.11 -19.15 -21.35
N LEU A 241 -11.38 -19.00 -21.73
CA LEU A 241 -11.75 -18.19 -22.91
C LEU A 241 -11.33 -16.72 -22.79
N GLN A 242 -11.37 -16.14 -21.58
CA GLN A 242 -10.95 -14.76 -21.32
C GLN A 242 -9.43 -14.60 -21.28
N CYS A 243 -8.67 -15.64 -20.91
CA CYS A 243 -7.21 -15.61 -20.92
C CYS A 243 -6.65 -15.75 -22.33
N TYR A 244 -7.24 -16.63 -23.15
CA TYR A 244 -6.76 -16.93 -24.50
C TYR A 244 -7.52 -16.20 -25.62
N GLY A 245 -8.47 -15.32 -25.28
CA GLY A 245 -9.29 -14.59 -26.23
C GLY A 245 -9.75 -13.24 -25.71
N GLU A 246 -10.34 -12.44 -26.59
CA GLU A 246 -10.91 -11.14 -26.24
C GLU A 246 -12.43 -11.18 -26.42
N ALA A 247 -13.16 -10.68 -25.43
CA ALA A 247 -14.61 -10.61 -25.50
C ALA A 247 -15.04 -9.54 -26.52
N VAL A 248 -15.66 -9.97 -27.62
CA VAL A 248 -16.24 -9.08 -28.62
C VAL A 248 -17.77 -9.08 -28.47
N SER A 249 -18.37 -7.91 -28.26
CA SER A 249 -19.82 -7.79 -28.31
C SER A 249 -20.28 -8.01 -29.74
N MET A 250 -21.17 -9.00 -29.96
CA MET A 250 -21.87 -9.10 -31.23
C MET A 250 -22.80 -7.89 -31.37
N GLU A 251 -22.39 -6.90 -32.19
CA GLU A 251 -23.36 -5.95 -32.74
C GLU A 251 -24.42 -6.78 -33.45
N THR A 252 -25.64 -6.72 -32.95
CA THR A 252 -26.77 -7.40 -33.56
C THR A 252 -27.00 -6.69 -34.90
N GLU A 253 -26.58 -7.31 -36.00
CA GLU A 253 -26.94 -6.83 -37.34
C GLU A 253 -28.48 -6.78 -37.41
N GLN A 254 -29.00 -5.55 -37.51
CA GLN A 254 -30.44 -5.27 -37.69
C GLN A 254 -30.90 -5.65 -39.10
#